data_AF-A0A560VPI7-F1
#
_entry.id   AF-A0A560VPI7-F1
#
_cell.length_a   1.000
_cell.length_b   1.000
_cell.length_c   1.000
_cell.angle_alpha   90.00
_cell.angle_beta   90.00
_cell.angle_gamma   90.00
#
_symmetry.space_group_name_H-M   'P 1'
#
loop_
_entity.id
_entity.type
_entity.pdbx_description
1 polymer ?
#
loop_
_entity_poly.entity_id
_entity_poly.type
_entity_poly.pdbx_seq_one_letter_code
_entity_poly.pdbx_strand_id
1 'polypeptide(L)'
;MSSSWISQAASQVGDYLWRGATAVSDTVTGAVAGEFLQKRNTGAIIVDAVVSMFPVAGEVTAARDAIAITLRLCGDSKDRDNEWEWVSLVLCLLAVVPVAGGLLKGVGKLLMRAAEKSEDLVKLCQEILALIRKAGFGDAVQWFRKLDFAQYQGLVLKAFGTLLDRIGKSLNFILNRLGSVIPTRVAQYLRALLPKLDELRKLGDTRIVQSIKKLTQLLDEVRSHLVTGTWADIRVGSGTTRAMTKEARLAYLAKETKSLGHKPMTQKQYKHIEGWPNLREHPKGTAIETFSVKAPLEAITLVPGQAMIRVVDTRYLDKPWTIPGKFWTDKLAPNGTVWRTQSAIKHAWSMNGSYVSMPVPTLEEMEKLGIAIPAGWDGMRLWKGAIAEQVDIDKEVGTMRLLVGGDLQYFVDFSHSHNAPVKEWIEKQLAAGLLKARKTNWNDVTLPGEAEAHALMLEERERSAKIRQEGYARRAAAVTGKQSMDGRAQ
;
A
#
# COMPACT_ATOMS: atom_id res chain seq x y z
N MET A 1 15.26 -24.88 -5.73
CA MET A 1 16.01 -24.20 -4.64
C MET A 1 15.43 -24.67 -3.32
N SER A 2 16.31 -25.00 -2.37
CA SER A 2 16.26 -26.15 -1.43
C SER A 2 15.19 -26.14 -0.33
N SER A 3 14.87 -27.32 0.17
CA SER A 3 13.98 -27.66 1.29
C SER A 3 14.52 -27.31 2.70
N SER A 4 15.74 -26.79 2.82
CA SER A 4 16.42 -26.58 4.12
C SER A 4 16.07 -25.26 4.83
N TRP A 5 15.57 -24.25 4.10
CA TRP A 5 15.21 -22.96 4.71
C TRP A 5 13.84 -22.98 5.40
N ILE A 6 12.90 -23.79 4.90
CA ILE A 6 11.56 -23.98 5.50
C ILE A 6 11.66 -24.69 6.84
N SER A 7 12.57 -25.67 6.97
CA SER A 7 12.79 -26.39 8.23
C SER A 7 13.51 -25.54 9.28
N GLN A 8 14.49 -24.71 8.88
CA GLN A 8 15.20 -23.80 9.79
C GLN A 8 14.32 -22.63 10.28
N ALA A 9 13.45 -22.09 9.41
CA ALA A 9 12.47 -21.09 9.81
C ALA A 9 11.44 -21.68 10.79
N ALA A 10 11.01 -22.93 10.58
CA ALA A 10 10.07 -23.60 11.49
C ALA A 10 10.66 -23.89 12.88
N SER A 11 11.95 -24.24 12.98
CA SER A 11 12.60 -24.53 14.27
C SER A 11 12.90 -23.27 15.09
N GLN A 12 13.37 -22.19 14.45
CA GLN A 12 13.64 -20.91 15.12
C GLN A 12 12.34 -20.23 15.60
N VAL A 13 11.25 -20.40 14.85
CA VAL A 13 9.91 -20.00 15.28
C VAL A 13 9.48 -20.83 16.50
N GLY A 14 9.72 -22.15 16.51
CA GLY A 14 9.42 -23.01 17.66
C GLY A 14 10.08 -22.57 18.97
N ASP A 15 11.38 -22.27 18.95
CA ASP A 15 12.15 -21.89 20.15
C ASP A 15 11.79 -20.49 20.67
N TYR A 16 11.44 -19.57 19.78
CA TYR A 16 11.01 -18.21 20.15
C TYR A 16 9.58 -18.20 20.72
N LEU A 17 8.70 -19.06 20.18
CA LEU A 17 7.33 -19.26 20.67
C LEU A 17 7.30 -19.93 22.06
N TRP A 18 8.24 -20.84 22.35
CA TRP A 18 8.31 -21.56 23.63
C TRP A 18 8.75 -20.64 24.79
N ARG A 19 9.72 -19.75 24.56
CA ARG A 19 10.22 -18.79 25.58
C ARG A 19 9.20 -17.69 25.92
N GLY A 20 8.31 -17.33 24.98
CA GLY A 20 7.22 -16.37 25.23
C GLY A 20 6.06 -16.97 26.03
N ALA A 21 5.76 -18.26 25.84
CA ALA A 21 4.65 -18.93 26.53
C ALA A 21 4.86 -19.05 28.05
N THR A 22 6.10 -19.19 28.51
CA THR A 22 6.42 -19.32 29.94
C THR A 22 6.34 -17.99 30.70
N ALA A 23 6.64 -16.86 30.06
CA ALA A 23 6.59 -15.53 30.67
C ALA A 23 5.16 -14.95 30.78
N VAL A 24 4.24 -15.44 29.95
CA VAL A 24 2.83 -15.00 29.88
C VAL A 24 1.93 -15.80 30.84
N SER A 25 2.33 -17.01 31.22
CA SER A 25 1.58 -17.95 32.07
C SER A 25 1.08 -17.35 33.40
N ASP A 26 1.95 -16.70 34.17
CA ASP A 26 1.62 -16.32 35.56
C ASP A 26 0.83 -15.00 35.61
N THR A 27 1.12 -14.07 34.71
CA THR A 27 0.42 -12.78 34.57
C THR A 27 -0.98 -12.93 33.98
N VAL A 28 -1.16 -13.86 33.02
CA VAL A 28 -2.46 -14.14 32.38
C VAL A 28 -3.42 -14.84 33.34
N THR A 29 -2.91 -15.71 34.22
CA THR A 29 -3.74 -16.41 35.21
C THR A 29 -4.46 -15.44 36.14
N GLY A 30 -3.79 -14.38 36.60
CA GLY A 30 -4.39 -13.32 37.45
C GLY A 30 -5.40 -12.44 36.71
N ALA A 31 -5.10 -12.06 35.47
CA ALA A 31 -5.97 -11.21 34.66
C ALA A 31 -7.28 -11.93 34.24
N VAL A 32 -7.17 -13.20 33.81
CA VAL A 32 -8.31 -14.00 33.37
C VAL A 32 -9.24 -14.34 34.53
N ALA A 33 -8.71 -14.67 35.71
CA ALA A 33 -9.51 -14.88 36.92
C ALA A 33 -10.30 -13.61 37.33
N GLY A 34 -9.66 -12.43 37.23
CA GLY A 34 -10.32 -11.14 37.49
C GLY A 34 -11.44 -10.82 36.50
N GLU A 35 -11.26 -11.11 35.20
CA GLU A 35 -12.27 -10.86 34.17
C GLU A 35 -13.50 -11.79 34.26
N PHE A 36 -13.31 -13.06 34.66
CA PHE A 36 -14.42 -13.99 34.91
C PHE A 36 -15.32 -13.56 36.09
N LEU A 37 -14.77 -12.83 37.06
CA LEU A 37 -15.53 -12.25 38.17
C LEU A 37 -16.29 -10.97 37.77
N GLN A 38 -15.77 -10.20 36.80
CA GLN A 38 -16.30 -8.87 36.45
C GLN A 38 -17.20 -8.81 35.20
N LYS A 39 -17.11 -9.73 34.23
CA LYS A 39 -17.88 -9.68 32.96
C LYS A 39 -18.92 -10.80 32.83
N ARG A 40 -20.16 -10.46 32.42
CA ARG A 40 -21.28 -11.42 32.18
C ARG A 40 -21.18 -12.24 30.87
N ASN A 41 -20.23 -11.96 29.96
CA ASN A 41 -20.13 -12.64 28.66
C ASN A 41 -18.96 -13.65 28.62
N THR A 42 -19.25 -14.90 28.99
CA THR A 42 -18.29 -16.03 29.03
C THR A 42 -17.57 -16.27 27.70
N GLY A 43 -18.22 -16.04 26.55
CA GLY A 43 -17.63 -16.30 25.23
C GLY A 43 -16.50 -15.34 24.89
N ALA A 44 -16.63 -14.05 25.23
CA ALA A 44 -15.59 -13.05 24.99
C ALA A 44 -14.34 -13.32 25.84
N ILE A 45 -14.52 -13.74 27.09
CA ILE A 45 -13.42 -14.05 28.01
C ILE A 45 -12.65 -15.29 27.52
N ILE A 46 -13.35 -16.30 26.99
CA ILE A 46 -12.69 -17.47 26.39
C ILE A 46 -11.90 -17.05 25.15
N VAL A 47 -12.45 -16.21 24.27
CA VAL A 47 -11.74 -15.71 23.09
C VAL A 47 -10.48 -14.93 23.50
N ASP A 48 -10.57 -14.02 24.47
CA ASP A 48 -9.43 -13.21 24.94
C ASP A 48 -8.38 -14.06 25.69
N ALA A 49 -8.81 -15.07 26.47
CA ALA A 49 -7.92 -16.04 27.12
C ALA A 49 -7.21 -16.95 26.12
N VAL A 50 -7.91 -17.42 25.08
CA VAL A 50 -7.31 -18.21 24.00
C VAL A 50 -6.33 -17.33 23.20
N VAL A 51 -6.70 -16.10 22.82
CA VAL A 51 -5.82 -15.18 22.07
C VAL A 51 -4.55 -14.83 22.86
N SER A 52 -4.64 -14.59 24.17
CA SER A 52 -3.48 -14.27 25.02
C SER A 52 -2.51 -15.45 25.19
N MET A 53 -2.97 -16.69 25.00
CA MET A 53 -2.14 -17.90 25.00
C MET A 53 -1.52 -18.20 23.62
N PHE A 54 -1.76 -17.36 22.60
CA PHE A 54 -1.14 -17.46 21.28
C PHE A 54 -0.04 -16.41 21.12
N PRO A 55 1.21 -16.79 20.86
CA PRO A 55 2.18 -15.87 20.31
C PRO A 55 1.92 -15.78 18.80
N VAL A 56 1.29 -14.68 18.36
CA VAL A 56 0.81 -14.55 16.98
C VAL A 56 1.96 -14.09 16.06
N ALA A 57 2.43 -14.97 15.18
CA ALA A 57 3.41 -14.63 14.13
C ALA A 57 2.76 -13.97 12.88
N GLY A 58 1.57 -13.37 13.03
CA GLY A 58 0.71 -12.88 11.95
C GLY A 58 -0.35 -11.88 12.42
N GLU A 59 -1.37 -11.62 11.60
CA GLU A 59 -2.44 -10.66 11.89
C GLU A 59 -3.30 -11.14 13.07
N VAL A 60 -3.12 -10.55 14.26
CA VAL A 60 -3.85 -10.87 15.51
C VAL A 60 -5.37 -10.90 15.32
N THR A 61 -5.88 -10.00 14.47
CA THR A 61 -7.29 -9.93 14.09
C THR A 61 -7.77 -11.21 13.41
N ALA A 62 -6.99 -11.77 12.47
CA ALA A 62 -7.37 -13.00 11.77
C ALA A 62 -7.37 -14.23 12.68
N ALA A 63 -6.46 -14.27 13.67
CA ALA A 63 -6.46 -15.32 14.68
C ALA A 63 -7.72 -15.23 15.58
N ARG A 64 -8.10 -14.01 16.02
CA ARG A 64 -9.32 -13.78 16.79
C ARG A 64 -10.58 -14.20 16.02
N ASP A 65 -10.66 -13.82 14.73
CA ASP A 65 -11.76 -14.20 13.84
C ASP A 65 -11.85 -15.72 13.70
N ALA A 66 -10.73 -16.40 13.47
CA ALA A 66 -10.70 -17.85 13.31
C ALA A 66 -11.16 -18.59 14.58
N ILE A 67 -10.75 -18.12 15.76
CA ILE A 67 -11.21 -18.67 17.04
C ILE A 67 -12.72 -18.47 17.19
N ALA A 68 -13.23 -17.26 16.91
CA ALA A 68 -14.65 -16.96 17.02
C ALA A 68 -15.51 -17.83 16.11
N ILE A 69 -15.12 -17.98 14.84
CA ILE A 69 -15.80 -18.86 13.87
C ILE A 69 -15.74 -20.32 14.34
N THR A 70 -14.58 -20.79 14.81
CA THR A 70 -14.42 -22.17 15.31
C THR A 70 -15.34 -22.46 16.50
N LEU A 71 -15.41 -21.54 17.47
CA LEU A 71 -16.30 -21.70 18.62
C LEU A 71 -17.79 -21.66 18.22
N ARG A 72 -18.15 -20.82 17.24
CA ARG A 72 -19.49 -20.79 16.68
C ARG A 72 -19.86 -22.12 16.01
N LEU A 73 -18.97 -22.68 15.20
CA LEU A 73 -19.14 -24.00 14.57
C LEU A 73 -19.27 -25.14 15.61
N CYS A 74 -18.58 -25.06 16.74
CA CYS A 74 -18.80 -25.99 17.86
C CYS A 74 -20.17 -25.77 18.53
N GLY A 75 -20.67 -24.54 18.55
CA GLY A 75 -21.90 -24.14 19.22
C GLY A 75 -23.17 -24.68 18.55
N ASP A 76 -23.32 -24.48 17.25
CA ASP A 76 -24.56 -24.72 16.49
C ASP A 76 -24.31 -25.61 15.26
N SER A 77 -25.17 -26.61 15.04
CA SER A 77 -25.11 -27.45 13.84
C SER A 77 -25.47 -26.70 12.57
N LYS A 78 -26.34 -25.68 12.64
CA LYS A 78 -26.70 -24.84 11.48
C LYS A 78 -25.49 -24.11 10.92
N ASP A 79 -24.61 -23.63 11.79
CA ASP A 79 -23.38 -22.98 11.38
C ASP A 79 -22.40 -23.98 10.74
N ARG A 80 -22.38 -25.24 11.22
CA ARG A 80 -21.58 -26.32 10.60
C ARG A 80 -22.06 -26.69 9.20
N ASP A 81 -23.34 -26.54 8.94
CA ASP A 81 -23.93 -26.81 7.63
C ASP A 81 -23.85 -25.61 6.67
N ASN A 82 -23.59 -24.41 7.19
CA ASN A 82 -23.39 -23.21 6.39
C ASN A 82 -22.01 -23.19 5.72
N GLU A 83 -21.98 -23.36 4.40
CA GLU A 83 -20.74 -23.34 3.60
C GLU A 83 -19.92 -22.05 3.77
N TRP A 84 -20.59 -20.90 3.94
CA TRP A 84 -19.91 -19.60 4.04
C TRP A 84 -19.16 -19.38 5.35
N GLU A 85 -19.55 -20.07 6.41
CA GLU A 85 -18.83 -20.09 7.68
C GLU A 85 -17.46 -20.76 7.50
N TRP A 86 -17.42 -21.87 6.75
CA TRP A 86 -16.19 -22.56 6.42
C TRP A 86 -15.31 -21.78 5.44
N VAL A 87 -15.89 -21.10 4.46
CA VAL A 87 -15.13 -20.19 3.57
C VAL A 87 -14.53 -19.04 4.37
N SER A 88 -15.28 -18.44 5.30
CA SER A 88 -14.78 -17.39 6.19
C SER A 88 -13.64 -17.87 7.09
N LEU A 89 -13.74 -19.10 7.60
CA LEU A 89 -12.68 -19.74 8.37
C LEU A 89 -11.42 -19.94 7.54
N VAL A 90 -11.54 -20.46 6.30
CA VAL A 90 -10.42 -20.63 5.37
C VAL A 90 -9.72 -19.30 5.09
N LEU A 91 -10.47 -18.21 4.86
CA LEU A 91 -9.89 -16.88 4.65
C LEU A 91 -9.12 -16.37 5.88
N CYS A 92 -9.60 -16.66 7.08
CA CYS A 92 -8.90 -16.30 8.31
C CYS A 92 -7.61 -17.13 8.48
N LEU A 93 -7.66 -18.43 8.19
CA LEU A 93 -6.50 -19.32 8.26
C LEU A 93 -5.43 -18.98 7.23
N LEU A 94 -5.82 -18.58 6.01
CA LEU A 94 -4.90 -18.08 4.98
C LEU A 94 -4.12 -16.84 5.46
N ALA A 95 -4.75 -15.94 6.21
CA ALA A 95 -4.09 -14.75 6.75
C ALA A 95 -3.03 -15.03 7.82
N VAL A 96 -3.07 -16.22 8.44
CA VAL A 96 -2.08 -16.65 9.45
C VAL A 96 -0.80 -17.20 8.78
N VAL A 97 -0.81 -17.45 7.46
CA VAL A 97 0.37 -17.90 6.70
C VAL A 97 1.32 -16.72 6.42
N PRO A 98 2.60 -16.76 6.86
CA PRO A 98 3.57 -15.69 6.60
C PRO A 98 3.80 -15.46 5.10
N VAL A 99 4.21 -14.23 4.75
CA VAL A 99 4.69 -13.79 3.42
C VAL A 99 3.61 -13.44 2.37
N ALA A 100 2.35 -13.91 2.49
CA ALA A 100 1.27 -13.47 1.58
C ALA A 100 -0.17 -13.49 2.16
N GLY A 101 -0.36 -13.91 3.41
CA GLY A 101 -1.68 -14.22 3.97
C GLY A 101 -2.69 -13.08 3.94
N GLY A 102 -2.30 -11.85 4.28
CA GLY A 102 -3.20 -10.70 4.30
C GLY A 102 -3.75 -10.33 2.91
N LEU A 103 -2.92 -10.47 1.86
CA LEU A 103 -3.37 -10.27 0.47
C LEU A 103 -4.33 -11.37 0.05
N LEU A 104 -4.01 -12.64 0.33
CA LEU A 104 -4.87 -13.78 -0.01
C LEU A 104 -6.24 -13.66 0.66
N LYS A 105 -6.29 -13.28 1.95
CA LYS A 105 -7.54 -12.98 2.66
C LYS A 105 -8.29 -11.81 2.01
N GLY A 106 -7.59 -10.74 1.62
CA GLY A 106 -8.20 -9.59 0.96
C GLY A 106 -8.81 -9.92 -0.40
N VAL A 107 -8.07 -10.65 -1.25
CA VAL A 107 -8.58 -11.12 -2.56
C VAL A 107 -9.75 -12.05 -2.35
N GLY A 108 -9.63 -13.02 -1.44
CA GLY A 108 -10.70 -13.95 -1.12
C GLY A 108 -11.97 -13.26 -0.61
N LYS A 109 -11.86 -12.22 0.23
CA LYS A 109 -13.01 -11.42 0.67
C LYS A 109 -13.71 -10.70 -0.49
N LEU A 110 -12.97 -10.20 -1.47
CA LEU A 110 -13.56 -9.59 -2.66
C LEU A 110 -14.25 -10.66 -3.52
N LEU A 111 -13.64 -11.82 -3.71
CA LEU A 111 -14.25 -12.92 -4.46
C LEU A 111 -15.59 -13.38 -3.89
N MET A 112 -15.79 -13.28 -2.57
CA MET A 112 -17.08 -13.58 -1.94
C MET A 112 -18.24 -12.75 -2.52
N ARG A 113 -17.98 -11.52 -2.96
CA ARG A 113 -19.00 -10.67 -3.60
C ARG A 113 -19.45 -11.22 -4.94
N ALA A 114 -18.61 -11.98 -5.64
CA ALA A 114 -19.01 -12.64 -6.88
C ALA A 114 -20.13 -13.67 -6.70
N ALA A 115 -20.36 -14.13 -5.46
CA ALA A 115 -21.48 -15.01 -5.16
C ALA A 115 -22.84 -14.29 -5.21
N GLU A 116 -22.86 -12.95 -5.16
CA GLU A 116 -24.06 -12.14 -5.29
C GLU A 116 -24.42 -11.95 -6.77
N LYS A 117 -25.64 -12.36 -7.16
CA LYS A 117 -26.08 -12.32 -8.56
C LYS A 117 -26.09 -10.90 -9.19
N SER A 118 -26.14 -9.86 -8.37
CA SER A 118 -26.16 -8.46 -8.79
C SER A 118 -24.77 -7.82 -8.90
N GLU A 119 -23.71 -8.53 -8.53
CA GLU A 119 -22.36 -7.97 -8.52
C GLU A 119 -21.84 -7.71 -9.93
N ASP A 120 -21.23 -6.54 -10.14
CA ASP A 120 -20.54 -6.23 -11.38
C ASP A 120 -19.16 -6.90 -11.37
N LEU A 121 -19.09 -8.09 -11.97
CA LEU A 121 -17.88 -8.91 -11.98
C LEU A 121 -16.69 -8.25 -12.70
N VAL A 122 -16.95 -7.31 -13.63
CA VAL A 122 -15.90 -6.54 -14.29
C VAL A 122 -15.31 -5.53 -13.32
N LYS A 123 -16.16 -4.78 -12.60
CA LYS A 123 -15.73 -3.86 -11.55
C LYS A 123 -15.03 -4.60 -10.41
N LEU A 124 -15.56 -5.73 -9.97
CA LEU A 124 -14.96 -6.55 -8.93
C LEU A 124 -13.56 -7.04 -9.32
N CYS A 125 -13.38 -7.46 -10.59
CA CYS A 125 -12.08 -7.83 -11.12
C CYS A 125 -11.09 -6.65 -11.05
N GLN A 126 -11.53 -5.43 -11.40
CA GLN A 126 -10.71 -4.21 -11.28
C GLN A 126 -10.32 -3.91 -9.82
N GLU A 127 -11.24 -4.07 -8.87
CA GLU A 127 -10.98 -3.89 -7.43
C GLU A 127 -9.96 -4.91 -6.90
N ILE A 128 -10.05 -6.17 -7.33
CA ILE A 128 -9.08 -7.21 -6.97
C ILE A 128 -7.70 -6.91 -7.55
N LEU A 129 -7.63 -6.50 -8.82
CA LEU A 129 -6.36 -6.08 -9.43
C LEU A 129 -5.78 -4.85 -8.72
N ALA A 130 -6.60 -3.88 -8.29
CA ALA A 130 -6.15 -2.74 -7.50
C ALA A 130 -5.59 -3.17 -6.13
N LEU A 131 -6.23 -4.13 -5.47
CA LEU A 131 -5.74 -4.70 -4.21
C LEU A 131 -4.38 -5.41 -4.37
N ILE A 132 -4.21 -6.20 -5.44
CA ILE A 132 -2.95 -6.89 -5.74
C ILE A 132 -1.85 -5.88 -6.07
N ARG A 133 -2.18 -4.82 -6.82
CA ARG A 133 -1.26 -3.70 -7.10
C ARG A 133 -0.80 -3.02 -5.81
N LYS A 134 -1.72 -2.74 -4.89
CA LYS A 134 -1.41 -2.17 -3.56
C LYS A 134 -0.42 -3.02 -2.76
N ALA A 135 -0.43 -4.34 -2.96
CA ALA A 135 0.45 -5.26 -2.25
C ALA A 135 1.86 -5.42 -2.88
N GLY A 136 2.11 -4.85 -4.07
CA GLY A 136 3.46 -4.73 -4.63
C GLY A 136 4.04 -6.00 -5.29
N PHE A 137 3.20 -6.98 -5.66
CA PHE A 137 3.62 -8.28 -6.24
C PHE A 137 3.99 -8.25 -7.74
N GLY A 138 4.34 -7.09 -8.29
CA GLY A 138 4.68 -6.96 -9.71
C GLY A 138 3.45 -6.88 -10.62
N ASP A 139 3.43 -7.66 -11.71
CA ASP A 139 2.31 -7.68 -12.66
C ASP A 139 1.07 -8.31 -12.01
N ALA A 140 0.13 -7.45 -11.61
CA ALA A 140 -1.09 -7.86 -10.91
C ALA A 140 -1.98 -8.77 -11.76
N VAL A 141 -1.98 -8.62 -13.09
CA VAL A 141 -2.76 -9.48 -13.99
C VAL A 141 -2.13 -10.87 -14.05
N GLN A 142 -0.82 -10.95 -14.20
CA GLN A 142 -0.10 -12.23 -14.20
C GLN A 142 -0.17 -12.92 -12.83
N TRP A 143 -0.04 -12.16 -11.75
CA TRP A 143 -0.21 -12.68 -10.40
C TRP A 143 -1.64 -13.19 -10.19
N PHE A 144 -2.65 -12.41 -10.59
CA PHE A 144 -4.05 -12.80 -10.48
C PHE A 144 -4.39 -14.00 -11.36
N ARG A 145 -3.77 -14.18 -12.51
CA ARG A 145 -3.90 -15.39 -13.36
C ARG A 145 -3.24 -16.63 -12.75
N LYS A 146 -2.13 -16.45 -12.03
CA LYS A 146 -1.37 -17.55 -11.40
C LYS A 146 -1.87 -17.92 -10.00
N LEU A 147 -2.72 -17.09 -9.39
CA LEU A 147 -3.26 -17.35 -8.06
C LEU A 147 -3.98 -18.70 -8.03
N ASP A 148 -3.61 -19.58 -7.13
CA ASP A 148 -4.32 -20.84 -6.95
C ASP A 148 -4.54 -21.04 -5.46
N PHE A 149 -5.80 -21.09 -5.02
CA PHE A 149 -6.10 -21.34 -3.61
C PHE A 149 -5.83 -22.80 -3.22
N ALA A 150 -5.87 -23.74 -4.17
CA ALA A 150 -5.62 -25.16 -3.93
C ALA A 150 -4.18 -25.42 -3.46
N GLN A 151 -3.20 -24.63 -3.94
CA GLN A 151 -1.80 -24.77 -3.51
C GLN A 151 -1.61 -24.54 -2.00
N TYR A 152 -2.54 -23.84 -1.34
CA TYR A 152 -2.49 -23.55 0.10
C TYR A 152 -3.27 -24.56 0.95
N GLN A 153 -3.93 -25.55 0.35
CA GLN A 153 -4.80 -26.51 1.07
C GLN A 153 -4.08 -27.20 2.23
N GLY A 154 -2.89 -27.75 1.99
CA GLY A 154 -2.12 -28.44 3.04
C GLY A 154 -1.72 -27.50 4.19
N LEU A 155 -1.43 -26.23 3.88
CA LEU A 155 -1.12 -25.22 4.89
C LEU A 155 -2.35 -24.84 5.71
N VAL A 156 -3.51 -24.66 5.07
CA VAL A 156 -4.77 -24.33 5.73
C VAL A 156 -5.24 -25.48 6.63
N LEU A 157 -5.17 -26.74 6.18
CA LEU A 157 -5.49 -27.91 6.99
C LEU A 157 -4.57 -28.01 8.22
N LYS A 158 -3.26 -27.81 8.03
CA LYS A 158 -2.31 -27.79 9.15
C LYS A 158 -2.58 -26.64 10.12
N ALA A 159 -2.89 -25.46 9.62
CA ALA A 159 -3.24 -24.29 10.43
C ALA A 159 -4.54 -24.52 11.23
N PHE A 160 -5.54 -25.16 10.62
CA PHE A 160 -6.79 -25.53 11.29
C PHE A 160 -6.56 -26.55 12.40
N GLY A 161 -5.81 -27.63 12.14
CA GLY A 161 -5.45 -28.60 13.18
C GLY A 161 -4.73 -27.95 14.36
N THR A 162 -3.76 -27.07 14.06
CA THR A 162 -3.02 -26.29 15.06
C THR A 162 -3.94 -25.37 15.86
N LEU A 163 -4.91 -24.72 15.22
CA LEU A 163 -5.91 -23.87 15.87
C LEU A 163 -6.74 -24.69 16.88
N LEU A 164 -7.27 -25.84 16.46
CA LEU A 164 -8.05 -26.74 17.33
C LEU A 164 -7.21 -27.25 18.51
N ASP A 165 -5.97 -27.68 18.28
CA ASP A 165 -5.07 -28.14 19.35
C ASP A 165 -4.82 -27.05 20.39
N ARG A 166 -4.62 -25.80 19.93
CA ARG A 166 -4.37 -24.68 20.82
C ARG A 166 -5.61 -24.30 21.62
N ILE A 167 -6.78 -24.26 20.99
CA ILE A 167 -8.05 -24.05 21.71
C ILE A 167 -8.21 -25.15 22.78
N GLY A 168 -8.06 -26.42 22.41
CA GLY A 168 -8.16 -27.54 23.35
C GLY A 168 -7.17 -27.46 24.51
N LYS A 169 -5.90 -27.09 24.24
CA LYS A 169 -4.88 -26.87 25.28
C LYS A 169 -5.25 -25.72 26.22
N SER A 170 -5.72 -24.59 25.68
CA SER A 170 -6.18 -23.44 26.48
C SER A 170 -7.39 -23.81 27.34
N LEU A 171 -8.38 -24.53 26.79
CA LEU A 171 -9.53 -25.00 27.55
C LEU A 171 -9.12 -25.91 28.72
N ASN A 172 -8.24 -26.87 28.46
CA ASN A 172 -7.71 -27.76 29.49
C ASN A 172 -6.87 -26.99 30.54
N PHE A 173 -6.09 -26.00 30.12
CA PHE A 173 -5.34 -25.15 31.05
C PHE A 173 -6.30 -24.40 31.99
N ILE A 174 -7.35 -23.76 31.45
CA ILE A 174 -8.35 -23.05 32.25
C ILE A 174 -9.05 -24.00 33.23
N LEU A 175 -9.48 -25.17 32.75
CA LEU A 175 -10.13 -26.18 33.60
C LEU A 175 -9.21 -26.69 34.71
N ASN A 176 -7.92 -26.91 34.43
CA ASN A 176 -6.98 -27.48 35.39
C ASN A 176 -6.41 -26.45 36.38
N ARG A 177 -6.23 -25.19 35.96
CA ARG A 177 -5.63 -24.13 36.79
C ARG A 177 -6.65 -23.24 37.47
N LEU A 178 -7.79 -22.99 36.82
CA LEU A 178 -8.81 -22.05 37.26
C LEU A 178 -10.16 -22.74 37.58
N GLY A 179 -10.24 -24.06 37.46
CA GLY A 179 -11.48 -24.83 37.64
C GLY A 179 -12.16 -24.64 39.00
N SER A 180 -11.41 -24.30 40.04
CA SER A 180 -11.92 -23.98 41.38
C SER A 180 -12.41 -22.53 41.54
N VAL A 181 -12.02 -21.64 40.62
CA VAL A 181 -12.29 -20.19 40.68
C VAL A 181 -13.41 -19.78 39.71
N ILE A 182 -13.57 -20.50 38.59
CA ILE A 182 -14.59 -20.21 37.59
C ILE A 182 -15.97 -20.80 37.98
N PRO A 183 -17.09 -20.17 37.58
CA PRO A 183 -18.42 -20.69 37.87
C PRO A 183 -18.66 -22.10 37.27
N THR A 184 -19.40 -22.96 37.98
CA THR A 184 -19.70 -24.34 37.55
C THR A 184 -20.28 -24.42 36.14
N ARG A 185 -21.16 -23.48 35.77
CA ARG A 185 -21.75 -23.40 34.42
C ARG A 185 -20.70 -23.14 33.33
N VAL A 186 -19.70 -22.32 33.63
CA VAL A 186 -18.57 -22.05 32.72
C VAL A 186 -17.73 -23.32 32.57
N ALA A 187 -17.35 -23.96 33.68
CA ALA A 187 -16.58 -25.20 33.63
C ALA A 187 -17.31 -26.32 32.86
N GLN A 188 -18.63 -26.45 33.01
CA GLN A 188 -19.45 -27.39 32.23
C GLN A 188 -19.44 -27.04 30.73
N TYR A 189 -19.59 -25.76 30.38
CA TYR A 189 -19.52 -25.30 29.00
C TYR A 189 -18.15 -25.59 28.36
N LEU A 190 -17.05 -25.31 29.05
CA LEU A 190 -15.70 -25.60 28.55
C LEU A 190 -15.46 -27.09 28.33
N ARG A 191 -15.91 -27.95 29.26
CA ARG A 191 -15.81 -29.40 29.11
C ARG A 191 -16.62 -29.91 27.92
N ALA A 192 -17.81 -29.33 27.68
CA ALA A 192 -18.65 -29.70 26.56
C ALA A 192 -18.06 -29.28 25.19
N LEU A 193 -17.20 -28.26 25.15
CA LEU A 193 -16.52 -27.83 23.92
C LEU A 193 -15.42 -28.79 23.48
N LEU A 194 -14.72 -29.47 24.40
CA LEU A 194 -13.62 -30.38 24.07
C LEU A 194 -13.99 -31.48 23.06
N PRO A 195 -15.04 -32.31 23.28
CA PRO A 195 -15.41 -33.34 22.30
C PRO A 195 -15.95 -32.75 20.99
N LYS A 196 -16.50 -31.53 21.02
CA LYS A 196 -16.97 -30.82 19.82
C LYS A 196 -15.81 -30.35 18.94
N LEU A 197 -14.64 -30.06 19.51
CA LEU A 197 -13.44 -29.74 18.72
C LEU A 197 -12.96 -30.98 17.95
N ASP A 198 -13.06 -32.17 18.53
CA ASP A 198 -12.71 -33.43 17.86
C ASP A 198 -13.69 -33.79 16.73
N GLU A 199 -14.99 -33.56 16.94
CA GLU A 199 -16.00 -33.67 15.87
C GLU A 199 -15.69 -32.69 14.73
N LEU A 200 -15.39 -31.43 15.08
CA LEU A 200 -15.08 -30.39 14.11
C LEU A 200 -13.78 -30.68 13.34
N ARG A 201 -12.79 -31.33 13.97
CA ARG A 201 -11.58 -31.81 13.31
C ARG A 201 -11.90 -32.77 12.17
N LYS A 202 -12.73 -33.79 12.43
CA LYS A 202 -13.13 -34.79 11.42
C LYS A 202 -13.91 -34.16 10.27
N LEU A 203 -14.80 -33.22 10.58
CA LEU A 203 -15.60 -32.52 9.58
C LEU A 203 -14.77 -31.53 8.75
N GLY A 204 -13.79 -30.89 9.38
CA GLY A 204 -12.96 -29.84 8.79
C GLY A 204 -12.13 -30.31 7.60
N ASP A 205 -11.64 -31.55 7.59
CA ASP A 205 -10.88 -32.10 6.45
C ASP A 205 -11.69 -32.01 5.15
N THR A 206 -12.98 -32.37 5.20
CA THR A 206 -13.87 -32.30 4.04
C THR A 206 -14.32 -30.87 3.76
N ARG A 207 -14.74 -30.13 4.79
CA ARG A 207 -15.32 -28.78 4.61
C ARG A 207 -14.28 -27.77 4.12
N ILE A 208 -13.04 -27.83 4.61
CA ILE A 208 -11.96 -26.94 4.15
C ILE A 208 -11.65 -27.16 2.67
N VAL A 209 -11.61 -28.42 2.21
CA VAL A 209 -11.40 -28.75 0.79
C VAL A 209 -12.54 -28.20 -0.06
N GLN A 210 -13.79 -28.36 0.38
CA GLN A 210 -14.96 -27.80 -0.30
C GLN A 210 -14.91 -26.27 -0.38
N SER A 211 -14.57 -25.59 0.71
CA SER A 211 -14.46 -24.14 0.76
C SER A 211 -13.34 -23.60 -0.14
N ILE A 212 -12.19 -24.28 -0.20
CA ILE A 212 -11.11 -23.91 -1.13
C ILE A 212 -11.55 -24.10 -2.58
N LYS A 213 -12.26 -25.19 -2.89
CA LYS A 213 -12.84 -25.41 -4.22
C LYS A 213 -13.83 -24.30 -4.57
N LYS A 214 -14.69 -23.89 -3.63
CA LYS A 214 -15.65 -22.79 -3.83
C LYS A 214 -14.95 -21.45 -4.09
N LEU A 215 -13.92 -21.11 -3.30
CA LEU A 215 -13.10 -19.93 -3.53
C LEU A 215 -12.41 -19.95 -4.90
N THR A 216 -11.96 -21.13 -5.34
CA THR A 216 -11.35 -21.31 -6.66
C THR A 216 -12.38 -21.12 -7.78
N GLN A 217 -13.62 -21.60 -7.61
CA GLN A 217 -14.70 -21.35 -8.56
C GLN A 217 -15.03 -19.86 -8.70
N LEU A 218 -15.16 -19.14 -7.58
CA LEU A 218 -15.39 -17.69 -7.59
C LEU A 218 -14.21 -16.94 -8.23
N LEU A 219 -12.99 -17.39 -7.96
CA LEU A 219 -11.78 -16.87 -8.60
C LEU A 219 -11.85 -17.03 -10.12
N ASP A 220 -12.21 -18.22 -10.60
CA ASP A 220 -12.29 -18.52 -12.03
C ASP A 220 -13.46 -17.78 -12.71
N GLU A 221 -14.59 -17.61 -12.01
CA GLU A 221 -15.71 -16.79 -12.46
C GLU A 221 -15.28 -15.34 -12.67
N VAL A 222 -14.67 -14.71 -11.66
CA VAL A 222 -14.15 -13.33 -11.79
C VAL A 222 -13.05 -13.23 -12.84
N ARG A 223 -12.20 -14.25 -12.97
CA ARG A 223 -11.17 -14.33 -14.03
C ARG A 223 -11.75 -14.50 -15.42
N SER A 224 -12.92 -15.10 -15.59
CA SER A 224 -13.56 -15.21 -16.91
C SER A 224 -13.90 -13.81 -17.46
N HIS A 225 -14.11 -12.85 -16.56
CA HIS A 225 -14.29 -11.43 -16.84
C HIS A 225 -12.97 -10.64 -16.90
N LEU A 226 -11.82 -11.32 -16.72
CA LEU A 226 -10.51 -10.79 -17.06
C LEU A 226 -10.39 -10.79 -18.59
N VAL A 227 -10.88 -9.73 -19.22
CA VAL A 227 -10.99 -9.61 -20.67
C VAL A 227 -9.68 -10.05 -21.36
N THR A 228 -9.82 -11.00 -22.26
CA THR A 228 -8.72 -11.67 -22.97
C THR A 228 -7.87 -10.65 -23.73
N GLY A 229 -6.61 -10.53 -23.31
CA GLY A 229 -5.57 -9.84 -24.07
C GLY A 229 -5.13 -10.64 -25.30
N THR A 230 -6.04 -10.92 -26.24
CA THR A 230 -5.73 -11.47 -27.56
C THR A 230 -6.33 -10.60 -28.65
N TRP A 231 -5.53 -10.33 -29.67
CA TRP A 231 -5.91 -9.61 -30.89
C TRP A 231 -7.26 -10.09 -31.41
N ALA A 232 -8.18 -9.16 -31.67
CA ALA A 232 -9.42 -9.45 -32.38
C ALA A 232 -9.34 -8.81 -33.77
N ASP A 233 -9.72 -9.57 -34.80
CA ASP A 233 -9.85 -9.07 -36.16
C ASP A 233 -11.13 -8.22 -36.23
N ILE A 234 -10.97 -6.90 -36.38
CA ILE A 234 -12.09 -5.98 -36.57
C ILE A 234 -12.22 -5.73 -38.07
N ARG A 235 -13.41 -5.98 -38.63
CA ARG A 235 -13.75 -5.57 -40.00
C ARG A 235 -14.00 -4.07 -40.03
N VAL A 236 -13.24 -3.36 -40.84
CA VAL A 236 -13.46 -1.94 -41.15
C VAL A 236 -13.57 -1.81 -42.66
N GLY A 237 -14.78 -1.61 -43.17
CA GLY A 237 -15.06 -1.68 -44.61
C GLY A 237 -14.79 -3.08 -45.19
N SER A 238 -14.16 -3.15 -46.37
CA SER A 238 -13.82 -4.41 -47.05
C SER A 238 -12.55 -5.11 -46.53
N GLY A 239 -11.85 -4.54 -45.54
CA GLY A 239 -10.62 -5.09 -44.97
C GLY A 239 -10.75 -5.54 -43.52
N THR A 240 -9.97 -6.56 -43.14
CA THR A 240 -9.76 -6.97 -41.74
C THR A 240 -8.52 -6.29 -41.19
N THR A 241 -8.64 -5.56 -40.09
CA THR A 241 -7.49 -4.96 -39.39
C THR A 241 -7.35 -5.57 -38.00
N ARG A 242 -6.15 -6.06 -37.67
CA ARG A 242 -5.80 -6.49 -36.30
C ARG A 242 -5.74 -5.25 -35.40
N ALA A 243 -6.71 -5.10 -34.50
CA ALA A 243 -6.69 -4.05 -33.49
C ALA A 243 -6.40 -4.67 -32.11
N MET A 244 -5.56 -4.01 -31.31
CA MET A 244 -5.45 -4.32 -29.89
C MET A 244 -6.78 -4.00 -29.21
N THR A 245 -7.37 -4.98 -28.52
CA THR A 245 -8.51 -4.76 -27.65
C THR A 245 -8.14 -3.79 -26.52
N LYS A 246 -9.16 -3.16 -25.94
CA LYS A 246 -9.08 -2.08 -24.95
C LYS A 246 -8.19 -2.45 -23.75
N GLU A 247 -8.05 -3.74 -23.43
CA GLU A 247 -7.27 -4.25 -22.29
C GLU A 247 -5.82 -4.65 -22.60
N ALA A 248 -5.48 -5.09 -23.82
CA ALA A 248 -4.07 -5.21 -24.22
C ALA A 248 -3.42 -3.81 -24.30
N ARG A 249 -4.23 -2.81 -24.63
CA ARG A 249 -3.91 -1.38 -24.53
C ARG A 249 -3.63 -0.97 -23.09
N LEU A 250 -4.44 -1.39 -22.11
CA LEU A 250 -4.24 -1.15 -20.66
C LEU A 250 -2.96 -1.81 -20.11
N ALA A 251 -2.70 -3.08 -20.44
CA ALA A 251 -1.51 -3.79 -19.98
C ALA A 251 -0.20 -3.27 -20.60
N TYR A 252 -0.25 -2.82 -21.87
CA TYR A 252 0.87 -2.17 -22.54
C TYR A 252 1.13 -0.76 -21.99
N LEU A 253 0.08 -0.04 -21.58
CA LEU A 253 0.14 1.30 -20.95
C LEU A 253 0.52 1.25 -19.46
N ALA A 254 0.34 0.11 -18.78
CA ALA A 254 0.80 -0.13 -17.40
C ALA A 254 2.34 -0.27 -17.27
N LYS A 255 3.09 -0.16 -18.38
CA LYS A 255 4.56 -0.12 -18.36
C LYS A 255 5.13 1.11 -17.63
N GLU A 256 4.35 2.17 -17.39
CA GLU A 256 4.85 3.43 -16.82
C GLU A 256 4.79 3.56 -15.29
N THR A 257 4.47 2.52 -14.51
CA THR A 257 4.55 2.58 -13.03
C THR A 257 5.18 1.34 -12.40
N LYS A 258 6.21 0.78 -13.05
CA LYS A 258 7.07 -0.19 -12.38
C LYS A 258 7.88 0.54 -11.30
N SER A 259 7.85 0.03 -10.07
CA SER A 259 8.79 0.45 -9.02
C SER A 259 10.21 0.42 -9.59
N LEU A 260 10.89 1.56 -9.51
CA LEU A 260 12.31 1.66 -9.87
C LEU A 260 13.20 1.21 -8.70
N GLY A 261 12.59 0.69 -7.64
CA GLY A 261 13.26 0.19 -6.44
C GLY A 261 13.62 1.29 -5.45
N HIS A 262 13.05 2.50 -5.56
CA HIS A 262 13.33 3.61 -4.65
C HIS A 262 12.67 3.41 -3.28
N LYS A 263 12.85 2.25 -2.65
CA LYS A 263 12.19 1.89 -1.39
C LYS A 263 12.57 2.86 -0.26
N PRO A 264 11.65 3.14 0.68
CA PRO A 264 11.92 3.94 1.87
C PRO A 264 13.11 3.44 2.69
N MET A 265 13.95 4.36 3.13
CA MET A 265 15.07 4.10 4.02
C MET A 265 14.60 3.76 5.42
N THR A 266 15.29 2.80 6.06
CA THR A 266 15.02 2.43 7.46
C THR A 266 15.94 3.17 8.42
N GLN A 267 15.51 3.28 9.68
CA GLN A 267 16.31 3.85 10.78
C GLN A 267 17.72 3.24 10.91
N LYS A 268 17.88 1.95 10.56
CA LYS A 268 19.18 1.25 10.60
C LYS A 268 20.16 1.73 9.54
N GLN A 269 19.65 2.23 8.42
CA GLN A 269 20.47 2.73 7.31
C GLN A 269 20.88 4.19 7.51
N TYR A 270 20.14 4.94 8.32
CA TYR A 270 20.50 6.30 8.69
C TYR A 270 21.68 6.33 9.66
N LYS A 271 22.72 7.06 9.26
CA LYS A 271 23.89 7.38 10.08
C LYS A 271 23.91 8.88 10.36
N HIS A 272 23.80 9.23 11.63
CA HIS A 272 23.85 10.62 12.06
C HIS A 272 25.27 11.18 11.92
N ILE A 273 25.36 12.46 11.56
CA ILE A 273 26.59 13.24 11.49
C ILE A 273 26.44 14.40 12.47
N GLU A 274 27.41 14.51 13.38
CA GLU A 274 27.44 15.55 14.41
C GLU A 274 27.50 16.94 13.77
N GLY A 275 26.71 17.89 14.30
CA GLY A 275 26.57 19.24 13.75
C GLY A 275 25.50 19.40 12.66
N TRP A 276 24.86 18.30 12.24
CA TRP A 276 23.69 18.31 11.36
C TRP A 276 22.42 17.89 12.11
N PRO A 277 21.22 18.22 11.61
CA PRO A 277 19.98 17.79 12.23
C PRO A 277 19.90 16.26 12.43
N ASN A 278 19.48 15.81 13.60
CA ASN A 278 19.30 14.39 13.87
C ASN A 278 17.92 13.93 13.40
N LEU A 279 17.88 13.20 12.27
CA LEU A 279 16.61 12.79 11.66
C LEU A 279 15.83 11.75 12.49
N ARG A 280 16.44 11.17 13.53
CA ARG A 280 15.76 10.23 14.45
C ARG A 280 14.79 10.93 15.41
N GLU A 281 14.95 12.23 15.61
CA GLU A 281 14.08 13.04 16.48
C GLU A 281 12.73 13.36 15.82
N HIS A 282 12.62 13.13 14.51
CA HIS A 282 11.38 13.31 13.77
C HIS A 282 10.48 12.07 13.86
N PRO A 283 9.14 12.23 13.87
CA PRO A 283 8.21 11.11 13.85
C PRO A 283 8.47 10.16 12.67
N LYS A 284 8.18 8.87 12.90
CA LYS A 284 8.26 7.84 11.87
C LYS A 284 7.48 8.25 10.61
N GLY A 285 8.05 8.01 9.43
CA GLY A 285 7.45 8.40 8.15
C GLY A 285 7.66 9.85 7.73
N THR A 286 8.25 10.72 8.58
CA THR A 286 8.29 12.17 8.31
C THR A 286 9.67 12.73 7.94
N ALA A 287 10.74 11.93 8.09
CA ALA A 287 12.11 12.34 7.76
C ALA A 287 12.89 11.20 7.06
N ILE A 288 13.42 10.23 7.81
CA ILE A 288 14.30 9.16 7.27
C ILE A 288 13.61 8.36 6.16
N GLU A 289 12.37 7.92 6.40
CA GLU A 289 11.59 7.10 5.46
C GLU A 289 11.19 7.85 4.16
N THR A 290 11.38 9.17 4.12
CA THR A 290 11.14 9.97 2.90
C THR A 290 12.26 9.81 1.86
N PHE A 291 13.41 9.28 2.27
CA PHE A 291 14.56 9.06 1.41
C PHE A 291 14.64 7.61 0.91
N SER A 292 15.17 7.45 -0.28
CA SER A 292 15.36 6.18 -0.96
C SER A 292 16.59 5.44 -0.44
N VAL A 293 16.50 4.11 -0.32
CA VAL A 293 17.66 3.24 -0.05
C VAL A 293 18.67 3.17 -1.20
N LYS A 294 18.29 3.60 -2.41
CA LYS A 294 19.15 3.47 -3.61
C LYS A 294 20.23 4.54 -3.70
N ALA A 295 20.10 5.63 -2.96
CA ALA A 295 21.08 6.70 -2.91
C ALA A 295 21.53 6.91 -1.46
N PRO A 296 22.81 7.24 -1.23
CA PRO A 296 23.26 7.64 0.09
C PRO A 296 22.54 8.91 0.53
N LEU A 297 22.34 9.04 1.84
CA LEU A 297 21.89 10.28 2.44
C LEU A 297 23.12 11.12 2.81
N GLU A 298 23.23 12.28 2.21
CA GLU A 298 24.40 13.17 2.33
C GLU A 298 24.07 14.32 3.28
N ALA A 299 24.91 14.52 4.31
CA ALA A 299 24.89 15.74 5.09
C ALA A 299 25.60 16.84 4.29
N ILE A 300 24.91 17.94 4.02
CA ILE A 300 25.43 19.04 3.21
C ILE A 300 25.35 20.37 3.94
N THR A 301 26.26 21.27 3.58
CA THR A 301 26.19 22.69 3.93
C THR A 301 25.75 23.45 2.70
N LEU A 302 24.58 24.09 2.77
CA LEU A 302 24.12 24.98 1.71
C LEU A 302 24.57 26.41 2.04
N VAL A 303 25.53 26.90 1.27
CA VAL A 303 26.22 28.18 1.54
C VAL A 303 25.39 29.38 1.06
N PRO A 304 25.63 30.59 1.59
CA PRO A 304 24.94 31.81 1.15
C PRO A 304 24.94 32.01 -0.37
N GLY A 305 23.83 32.51 -0.89
CA GLY A 305 23.62 32.76 -2.32
C GLY A 305 23.15 31.54 -3.13
N GLN A 306 23.30 30.31 -2.62
CA GLN A 306 22.78 29.12 -3.31
C GLN A 306 21.26 29.11 -3.32
N ALA A 307 20.68 28.76 -4.48
CA ALA A 307 19.23 28.75 -4.65
C ALA A 307 18.58 27.56 -3.93
N MET A 308 17.45 27.86 -3.28
CA MET A 308 16.54 26.90 -2.68
C MET A 308 15.15 27.10 -3.28
N ILE A 309 14.57 26.01 -3.76
CA ILE A 309 13.26 25.98 -4.39
C ILE A 309 12.36 25.07 -3.59
N ARG A 310 11.14 25.53 -3.30
CA ARG A 310 10.08 24.75 -2.67
C ARG A 310 8.80 24.90 -3.45
N VAL A 311 8.22 23.78 -3.86
CA VAL A 311 6.85 23.79 -4.37
C VAL A 311 5.90 23.87 -3.17
N VAL A 312 4.96 24.82 -3.23
CA VAL A 312 4.02 25.11 -2.15
C VAL A 312 2.60 24.89 -2.63
N ASP A 313 1.74 24.46 -1.71
CA ASP A 313 0.33 24.26 -2.02
C ASP A 313 -0.37 25.61 -2.21
N THR A 314 -1.04 25.77 -3.35
CA THR A 314 -1.76 27.00 -3.71
C THR A 314 -2.92 27.31 -2.78
N ARG A 315 -3.44 26.29 -2.08
CA ARG A 315 -4.52 26.44 -1.09
C ARG A 315 -4.10 27.23 0.15
N TYR A 316 -2.80 27.33 0.43
CA TYR A 316 -2.27 27.87 1.69
C TYR A 316 -1.22 28.98 1.46
N LEU A 317 -1.30 29.72 0.33
CA LEU A 317 -0.33 30.77 0.00
C LEU A 317 -0.42 32.01 0.89
N ASP A 318 -1.59 32.26 1.47
CA ASP A 318 -1.84 33.31 2.45
C ASP A 318 -1.32 32.93 3.85
N LYS A 319 -0.85 31.69 4.04
CA LYS A 319 -0.43 31.18 5.35
C LYS A 319 1.09 31.25 5.51
N PRO A 320 1.60 31.93 6.56
CA PRO A 320 3.04 32.17 6.73
C PRO A 320 3.86 30.89 6.99
N TRP A 321 3.25 29.81 7.49
CA TRP A 321 3.95 28.56 7.79
C TRP A 321 4.23 27.67 6.56
N THR A 322 3.63 27.96 5.40
CA THR A 322 3.67 27.05 4.23
C THR A 322 5.05 27.01 3.57
N ILE A 323 5.77 28.13 3.59
CA ILE A 323 7.09 28.30 2.96
C ILE A 323 8.23 27.74 3.81
N PRO A 324 8.36 28.04 5.12
CA PRO A 324 9.39 27.43 5.98
C PRO A 324 9.05 25.97 6.34
N GLY A 325 8.81 25.13 5.34
CA GLY A 325 8.57 23.70 5.49
C GLY A 325 9.79 22.83 5.21
N LYS A 326 9.68 21.52 5.44
CA LYS A 326 10.83 20.61 5.52
C LYS A 326 11.51 20.29 4.19
N PHE A 327 10.78 20.26 3.08
CA PHE A 327 11.28 19.71 1.81
C PHE A 327 11.58 20.80 0.79
N TRP A 328 12.82 20.83 0.31
CA TRP A 328 13.32 21.79 -0.69
C TRP A 328 14.10 21.07 -1.78
N THR A 329 14.46 21.77 -2.85
CA THR A 329 15.29 21.27 -3.95
C THR A 329 16.11 22.42 -4.55
N ASP A 330 17.16 22.13 -5.30
CA ASP A 330 17.94 23.11 -6.06
C ASP A 330 17.34 23.40 -7.44
N LYS A 331 16.51 22.49 -7.96
CA LYS A 331 15.97 22.57 -9.31
C LYS A 331 14.47 22.34 -9.32
N LEU A 332 13.74 23.28 -9.92
CA LEU A 332 12.33 23.10 -10.20
C LEU A 332 12.14 22.01 -11.26
N ALA A 333 11.21 21.10 -11.04
CA ALA A 333 10.85 20.08 -12.01
C ALA A 333 10.41 20.72 -13.34
N PRO A 334 10.64 20.04 -14.49
CA PRO A 334 10.31 20.60 -15.80
C PRO A 334 8.80 20.74 -16.03
N ASN A 335 7.97 19.90 -15.37
CA ASN A 335 6.52 19.93 -15.45
C ASN A 335 5.87 19.27 -14.22
N GLY A 336 4.55 19.37 -14.13
CA GLY A 336 3.77 18.86 -13.00
C GLY A 336 3.79 17.33 -12.92
N THR A 337 3.81 16.64 -14.05
CA THR A 337 3.84 15.17 -14.11
C THR A 337 5.14 14.63 -13.51
N VAL A 338 6.29 15.15 -13.94
CA VAL A 338 7.61 14.74 -13.44
C VAL A 338 7.72 15.03 -11.95
N TRP A 339 7.32 16.22 -11.53
CA TRP A 339 7.29 16.58 -10.11
C TRP A 339 6.45 15.61 -9.28
N ARG A 340 5.23 15.30 -9.72
CA ARG A 340 4.32 14.42 -8.98
C ARG A 340 4.91 13.00 -8.88
N THR A 341 5.46 12.50 -9.97
CA THR A 341 5.92 11.10 -10.09
C THR A 341 7.30 10.88 -9.48
N GLN A 342 8.29 11.72 -9.80
CA GLN A 342 9.69 11.58 -9.38
C GLN A 342 9.96 12.26 -8.04
N SER A 343 9.24 13.33 -7.70
CA SER A 343 9.28 13.91 -6.34
C SER A 343 8.29 13.27 -5.36
N ALA A 344 7.57 12.23 -5.80
CA ALA A 344 6.65 11.42 -4.99
C ALA A 344 5.63 12.20 -4.15
N ILE A 345 5.08 13.28 -4.71
CA ILE A 345 4.12 14.13 -4.01
C ILE A 345 2.71 13.63 -4.21
N LYS A 346 2.03 13.22 -3.13
CA LYS A 346 0.64 12.77 -3.17
C LYS A 346 -0.32 13.88 -3.61
N HIS A 347 -1.43 13.49 -4.21
CA HIS A 347 -2.44 14.43 -4.68
C HIS A 347 -3.06 15.24 -3.53
N ALA A 348 -3.35 14.60 -2.40
CA ALA A 348 -3.92 15.30 -1.25
C ALA A 348 -2.96 16.30 -0.59
N TRP A 349 -1.65 16.10 -0.73
CA TRP A 349 -0.63 16.90 -0.04
C TRP A 349 -0.42 18.27 -0.68
N SER A 350 -0.68 18.38 -1.98
CA SER A 350 -0.60 19.64 -2.68
C SER A 350 -1.48 19.61 -3.91
N MET A 351 -2.38 20.58 -4.05
CA MET A 351 -3.14 20.78 -5.28
C MET A 351 -2.33 21.53 -6.35
N ASN A 352 -1.09 21.90 -6.00
CA ASN A 352 -0.10 22.57 -6.81
C ASN A 352 -0.50 23.93 -7.38
N GLY A 353 0.50 24.59 -7.92
CA GLY A 353 0.34 25.73 -8.81
C GLY A 353 1.31 26.85 -8.49
N SER A 354 2.05 26.77 -7.38
CA SER A 354 3.04 27.76 -7.02
C SER A 354 4.33 27.17 -6.43
N TYR A 355 5.42 27.91 -6.58
CA TYR A 355 6.70 27.60 -5.97
C TYR A 355 7.31 28.88 -5.40
N VAL A 356 8.22 28.70 -4.45
CA VAL A 356 9.06 29.75 -3.91
C VAL A 356 10.49 29.42 -4.31
N SER A 357 11.22 30.44 -4.76
CA SER A 357 12.64 30.35 -5.02
C SER A 357 13.32 31.50 -4.30
N MET A 358 14.35 31.18 -3.53
CA MET A 358 15.13 32.15 -2.77
C MET A 358 16.60 31.70 -2.70
N PRO A 359 17.56 32.61 -2.63
CA PRO A 359 18.90 32.24 -2.20
C PRO A 359 18.92 31.94 -0.70
N VAL A 360 19.88 31.14 -0.23
CA VAL A 360 20.27 31.14 1.18
C VAL A 360 20.75 32.56 1.53
N PRO A 361 20.18 33.21 2.55
CA PRO A 361 20.54 34.60 2.87
C PRO A 361 21.98 34.71 3.33
N THR A 362 22.60 35.84 3.04
CA THR A 362 23.92 36.21 3.53
C THR A 362 23.86 36.64 5.00
N LEU A 363 25.01 36.60 5.67
CA LEU A 363 25.16 37.12 7.04
C LEU A 363 24.69 38.58 7.12
N GLU A 364 25.17 39.43 6.20
CA GLU A 364 24.81 40.85 6.16
C GLU A 364 23.29 41.08 6.01
N GLU A 365 22.60 40.27 5.19
CA GLU A 365 21.15 40.36 5.02
C GLU A 365 20.38 39.99 6.29
N MET A 366 20.85 38.99 7.03
CA MET A 366 20.25 38.59 8.30
C MET A 366 20.53 39.60 9.42
N GLU A 367 21.75 40.13 9.49
CA GLU A 367 22.16 41.15 10.46
C GLU A 367 21.38 42.46 10.27
N LYS A 368 21.19 42.91 9.03
CA LYS A 368 20.36 44.09 8.70
C LYS A 368 18.92 43.98 9.20
N LEU A 369 18.42 42.75 9.37
CA LEU A 369 17.08 42.47 9.91
C LEU A 369 17.07 42.19 11.42
N GLY A 370 18.21 42.36 12.09
CA GLY A 370 18.37 42.11 13.53
C GLY A 370 18.17 40.64 13.93
N ILE A 371 18.42 39.70 13.02
CA ILE A 371 18.28 38.27 13.27
C ILE A 371 19.52 37.77 14.02
N ALA A 372 19.31 36.99 15.09
CA ALA A 372 20.41 36.39 15.83
C ALA A 372 21.02 35.22 15.04
N ILE A 373 22.33 35.27 14.80
CA ILE A 373 23.07 34.28 14.01
C ILE A 373 24.04 33.54 14.94
N PRO A 374 24.11 32.19 14.91
CA PRO A 374 25.06 31.44 15.73
C PRO A 374 26.51 31.72 15.29
N ALA A 375 27.43 31.65 16.25
CA ALA A 375 28.86 31.79 15.98
C ALA A 375 29.34 30.71 14.99
N GLY A 376 30.14 31.11 14.00
CA GLY A 376 30.66 30.19 12.98
C GLY A 376 29.64 29.76 11.92
N TRP A 377 28.53 30.49 11.76
CA TRP A 377 27.58 30.21 10.70
C TRP A 377 28.19 30.46 9.31
N ASP A 378 28.18 29.41 8.51
CA ASP A 378 28.75 29.31 7.14
C ASP A 378 27.70 28.85 6.12
N GLY A 379 26.45 28.65 6.55
CA GLY A 379 25.36 28.15 5.74
C GLY A 379 24.40 27.22 6.49
N MET A 380 23.36 26.79 5.79
CA MET A 380 22.35 25.87 6.32
C MET A 380 22.87 24.44 6.38
N ARG A 381 22.50 23.70 7.44
CA ARG A 381 22.87 22.29 7.64
C ARG A 381 21.69 21.40 7.27
N LEU A 382 21.79 20.72 6.13
CA LEU A 382 20.68 19.99 5.50
C LEU A 382 21.04 18.53 5.21
N TRP A 383 20.03 17.70 4.97
CA TRP A 383 20.21 16.36 4.41
C TRP A 383 19.75 16.31 2.97
N LYS A 384 20.63 15.87 2.07
CA LYS A 384 20.35 15.66 0.64
C LYS A 384 20.22 14.17 0.35
N GLY A 385 19.21 13.80 -0.43
CA GLY A 385 19.05 12.42 -0.87
C GLY A 385 17.96 12.23 -1.91
N ALA A 386 17.95 11.06 -2.54
CA ALA A 386 16.91 10.69 -3.49
C ALA A 386 15.60 10.39 -2.75
N ILE A 387 14.48 10.77 -3.34
CA ILE A 387 13.14 10.63 -2.76
C ILE A 387 12.67 9.17 -2.86
N ALA A 388 12.06 8.67 -1.79
CA ALA A 388 11.46 7.34 -1.77
C ALA A 388 10.17 7.28 -2.59
N GLU A 389 9.91 6.12 -3.19
CA GLU A 389 8.64 5.84 -3.87
C GLU A 389 7.47 5.80 -2.87
N GLN A 390 6.31 6.29 -3.30
CA GLN A 390 5.10 6.36 -2.48
C GLN A 390 3.86 6.04 -3.29
N VAL A 391 2.83 5.50 -2.64
CA VAL A 391 1.54 5.25 -3.29
C VAL A 391 0.55 6.36 -2.93
N ASP A 392 -0.08 6.93 -3.94
CA ASP A 392 -1.04 8.02 -3.80
C ASP A 392 -2.45 7.49 -3.54
N ILE A 393 -2.69 7.05 -2.31
CA ILE A 393 -3.93 6.38 -1.85
C ILE A 393 -4.72 7.19 -0.83
N ASP A 394 -4.48 8.49 -0.74
CA ASP A 394 -5.19 9.35 0.21
C ASP A 394 -6.68 9.37 -0.16
N LYS A 395 -7.56 9.12 0.83
CA LYS A 395 -8.99 8.86 0.63
C LYS A 395 -9.63 10.00 -0.18
N GLU A 396 -10.53 9.63 -1.11
CA GLU A 396 -11.35 10.53 -1.94
C GLU A 396 -10.62 11.35 -3.02
N VAL A 397 -9.30 11.58 -2.93
CA VAL A 397 -8.56 12.43 -3.88
C VAL A 397 -7.27 11.80 -4.45
N GLY A 398 -6.82 10.66 -3.92
CA GLY A 398 -5.61 9.98 -4.38
C GLY A 398 -5.77 9.36 -5.77
N THR A 399 -4.71 9.44 -6.58
CA THR A 399 -4.70 8.97 -7.98
C THR A 399 -4.56 7.44 -8.10
N MET A 400 -4.38 6.73 -6.98
CA MET A 400 -4.18 5.28 -6.89
C MET A 400 -2.92 4.78 -7.64
N ARG A 401 -1.96 5.68 -7.90
CA ARG A 401 -0.71 5.40 -8.62
C ARG A 401 0.46 5.22 -7.66
N LEU A 402 1.44 4.43 -8.09
CA LEU A 402 2.79 4.47 -7.53
C LEU A 402 3.51 5.69 -8.11
N LEU A 403 3.91 6.59 -7.23
CA LEU A 403 4.85 7.67 -7.52
C LEU A 403 6.25 7.11 -7.29
N VAL A 404 7.02 6.98 -8.37
CA VAL A 404 8.26 6.19 -8.39
C VAL A 404 9.41 6.80 -7.62
N GLY A 405 9.32 8.07 -7.23
CA GLY A 405 10.40 8.76 -6.51
C GLY A 405 11.67 8.89 -7.37
N GLY A 406 12.79 9.15 -6.72
CA GLY A 406 14.11 9.17 -7.33
C GLY A 406 14.71 10.56 -7.56
N ASP A 407 13.92 11.63 -7.56
CA ASP A 407 14.45 12.99 -7.58
C ASP A 407 15.23 13.31 -6.30
N LEU A 408 16.13 14.29 -6.37
CA LEU A 408 16.86 14.77 -5.20
C LEU A 408 16.03 15.81 -4.44
N GLN A 409 15.96 15.63 -3.11
CA GLN A 409 15.42 16.61 -2.19
C GLN A 409 16.42 16.98 -1.10
N TYR A 410 16.19 18.16 -0.52
CA TYR A 410 16.75 18.61 0.74
C TYR A 410 15.71 18.46 1.84
N PHE A 411 16.11 17.89 2.97
CA PHE A 411 15.39 17.95 4.21
C PHE A 411 15.99 19.04 5.11
N VAL A 412 15.14 20.00 5.47
CA VAL A 412 15.45 21.14 6.31
C VAL A 412 14.73 21.01 7.63
N ASP A 413 15.50 20.99 8.71
CA ASP A 413 14.97 21.12 10.06
C ASP A 413 15.19 22.55 10.55
N PHE A 414 14.14 23.37 10.52
CA PHE A 414 14.21 24.76 10.96
C PHE A 414 14.26 24.93 12.48
N SER A 415 14.18 23.86 13.27
CA SER A 415 14.48 23.92 14.70
C SER A 415 15.98 23.88 15.00
N HIS A 416 16.79 23.42 14.04
CA HIS A 416 18.24 23.36 14.18
C HIS A 416 18.86 24.75 14.18
N SER A 417 19.88 24.98 15.02
CA SER A 417 20.51 26.30 15.22
C SER A 417 21.04 26.94 13.94
N HIS A 418 21.61 26.16 13.01
CA HIS A 418 22.09 26.67 11.71
C HIS A 418 20.98 26.98 10.69
N ASN A 419 19.74 26.57 10.94
CA ASN A 419 18.62 26.75 10.02
C ASN A 419 17.57 27.73 10.57
N ALA A 420 17.45 27.86 11.90
CA ALA A 420 16.50 28.75 12.57
C ALA A 420 16.63 30.23 12.15
N PRO A 421 17.84 30.82 11.98
CA PRO A 421 17.99 32.20 11.49
C PRO A 421 17.39 32.38 10.08
N VAL A 422 17.53 31.37 9.22
CA VAL A 422 16.98 31.40 7.87
C VAL A 422 15.45 31.30 7.90
N LYS A 423 14.87 30.55 8.86
CA LYS A 423 13.41 30.56 9.07
C LYS A 423 12.92 31.95 9.43
N GLU A 424 13.56 32.60 10.40
CA GLU A 424 13.20 33.96 10.80
C GLU A 424 13.32 34.94 9.63
N TRP A 425 14.39 34.80 8.82
CA TRP A 425 14.57 35.58 7.60
C TRP A 425 13.41 35.38 6.63
N ILE A 426 13.02 34.13 6.33
CA ILE A 426 11.87 33.80 5.46
C ILE A 426 10.60 34.49 5.97
N GLU A 427 10.33 34.39 7.28
CA GLU A 427 9.14 34.97 7.90
C GLU A 427 9.13 36.51 7.80
N LYS A 428 10.27 37.18 8.01
CA LYS A 428 10.38 38.64 7.83
C LYS A 428 10.21 39.07 6.38
N GLN A 429 10.81 38.34 5.43
CA GLN A 429 10.65 38.63 4.00
C GLN A 429 9.20 38.45 3.53
N LEU A 430 8.49 37.47 4.09
CA LEU A 430 7.06 37.27 3.85
C LEU A 430 6.23 38.42 4.43
N ALA A 431 6.49 38.81 5.67
CA ALA A 431 5.79 39.92 6.32
C ALA A 431 6.00 41.25 5.58
N ALA A 432 7.19 41.45 4.99
CA ALA A 432 7.50 42.61 4.16
C ALA A 432 6.97 42.51 2.71
N GLY A 433 6.36 41.39 2.32
CA GLY A 433 5.88 41.16 0.95
C GLY A 433 6.99 41.00 -0.11
N LEU A 434 8.24 40.84 0.32
CA LEU A 434 9.43 40.72 -0.53
C LEU A 434 9.61 39.29 -1.06
N LEU A 435 9.26 38.30 -0.23
CA LEU A 435 9.19 36.89 -0.64
C LEU A 435 7.74 36.52 -0.94
N LYS A 436 7.48 36.00 -2.14
CA LYS A 436 6.15 35.53 -2.55
C LYS A 436 6.24 34.29 -3.41
N ALA A 437 5.24 33.42 -3.27
CA ALA A 437 5.10 32.28 -4.15
C ALA A 437 4.74 32.75 -5.58
N ARG A 438 5.38 32.13 -6.57
CA ARG A 438 5.17 32.39 -8.00
C ARG A 438 4.44 31.21 -8.61
N LYS A 439 3.58 31.45 -9.60
CA LYS A 439 2.90 30.36 -10.31
C LYS A 439 3.91 29.49 -11.06
N THR A 440 3.71 28.18 -10.99
CA THR A 440 4.49 27.19 -11.78
C THR A 440 4.07 27.17 -13.25
N ASN A 441 2.82 27.55 -13.55
CA ASN A 441 2.17 27.45 -14.86
C ASN A 441 2.14 26.01 -15.42
N TRP A 442 2.29 25.00 -14.57
CA TRP A 442 2.13 23.61 -14.96
C TRP A 442 0.64 23.30 -15.16
N ASN A 443 0.30 22.69 -16.30
CA ASN A 443 -1.08 22.35 -16.67
C ASN A 443 -1.35 20.83 -16.60
N ASP A 444 -0.31 20.02 -16.36
CA ASP A 444 -0.28 18.55 -16.39
C ASP A 444 -0.19 17.94 -14.99
N VAL A 445 -0.61 18.72 -14.00
CA VAL A 445 -0.27 18.52 -12.59
C VAL A 445 -1.18 17.54 -11.90
N THR A 446 -2.46 17.62 -12.25
CA THR A 446 -3.44 16.61 -11.91
C THR A 446 -3.10 15.41 -12.78
N LEU A 447 -2.46 14.41 -12.17
CA LEU A 447 -2.40 13.11 -12.81
C LEU A 447 -3.85 12.66 -12.94
N PRO A 448 -4.34 12.44 -14.16
CA PRO A 448 -5.74 12.16 -14.31
C PRO A 448 -6.07 10.84 -13.62
N GLY A 449 -7.26 10.73 -13.00
CA GLY A 449 -7.69 9.49 -12.34
C GLY A 449 -7.57 8.31 -13.32
N GLU A 450 -7.41 7.07 -12.85
CA GLU A 450 -7.19 5.91 -13.75
C GLU A 450 -8.19 5.87 -14.92
N ALA A 451 -9.43 6.33 -14.70
CA ALA A 451 -10.48 6.44 -15.73
C ALA A 451 -10.38 7.67 -16.66
N GLU A 452 -10.05 8.85 -16.14
CA GLU A 452 -10.04 10.13 -16.89
C GLU A 452 -8.77 10.30 -17.73
N ALA A 453 -7.66 9.73 -17.25
CA ALA A 453 -6.38 9.65 -17.97
C ALA A 453 -6.52 8.83 -19.24
N HIS A 454 -7.37 7.82 -19.12
CA HIS A 454 -7.76 6.92 -20.14
C HIS A 454 -8.61 7.62 -21.21
N ALA A 455 -9.54 8.51 -20.83
CA ALA A 455 -10.40 9.23 -21.76
C ALA A 455 -9.65 10.31 -22.57
N LEU A 456 -8.87 11.17 -21.92
CA LEU A 456 -8.16 12.30 -22.55
C LEU A 456 -7.10 11.85 -23.57
N MET A 457 -6.34 10.79 -23.26
CA MET A 457 -5.37 10.23 -24.19
C MET A 457 -6.03 9.50 -25.37
N LEU A 458 -7.23 8.92 -25.17
CA LEU A 458 -8.04 8.36 -26.25
C LEU A 458 -8.50 9.45 -27.21
N GLU A 459 -8.95 10.60 -26.70
CA GLU A 459 -9.44 11.72 -27.48
C GLU A 459 -8.34 12.39 -28.34
N GLU A 460 -7.17 12.65 -27.77
CA GLU A 460 -6.01 13.20 -28.51
C GLU A 460 -5.48 12.25 -29.59
N ARG A 461 -5.51 10.95 -29.33
CA ARG A 461 -5.00 9.94 -30.26
C ARG A 461 -5.98 9.63 -31.38
N GLU A 462 -7.29 9.68 -31.12
CA GLU A 462 -8.33 9.63 -32.15
C GLU A 462 -8.28 10.87 -33.05
N ARG A 463 -8.11 12.06 -32.46
CA ARG A 463 -7.91 13.31 -33.21
C ARG A 463 -6.66 13.23 -34.09
N SER A 464 -5.55 12.70 -33.57
CA SER A 464 -4.28 12.52 -34.30
C SER A 464 -4.32 11.41 -35.37
N ALA A 465 -5.15 10.38 -35.19
CA ALA A 465 -5.36 9.31 -36.19
C ALA A 465 -6.24 9.80 -37.33
N LYS A 466 -7.28 10.58 -37.02
CA LYS A 466 -8.15 11.23 -38.01
C LYS A 466 -7.39 12.24 -38.87
N ILE A 467 -6.56 13.08 -38.25
CA ILE A 467 -5.64 14.00 -38.97
C ILE A 467 -4.65 13.24 -39.87
N ARG A 468 -4.12 12.10 -39.43
CA ARG A 468 -3.23 11.26 -40.26
C ARG A 468 -3.97 10.61 -41.42
N GLN A 469 -5.15 10.04 -41.20
CA GLN A 469 -5.97 9.46 -42.26
C GLN A 469 -6.43 10.50 -43.28
N GLU A 470 -6.87 11.68 -42.83
CA GLU A 470 -7.18 12.81 -43.72
C GLU A 470 -5.94 13.26 -44.50
N GLY A 471 -4.77 13.28 -43.86
CA GLY A 471 -3.49 13.55 -44.53
C GLY A 471 -3.11 12.49 -45.56
N TYR A 472 -3.33 11.20 -45.28
CA TYR A 472 -3.10 10.11 -46.23
C TYR A 472 -4.12 10.10 -47.37
N ALA A 473 -5.39 10.38 -47.10
CA ALA A 473 -6.43 10.50 -48.10
C ALA A 473 -6.19 11.70 -49.03
N ARG A 474 -5.78 12.85 -48.50
CA ARG A 474 -5.37 14.03 -49.30
C ARG A 474 -4.13 13.73 -50.16
N ARG A 475 -3.15 13.00 -49.62
CA ARG A 475 -1.97 12.57 -50.39
C ARG A 475 -2.32 11.56 -51.48
N ALA A 476 -3.19 10.59 -51.18
CA ALA A 476 -3.66 9.61 -52.15
C ALA A 476 -4.45 10.30 -53.28
N ALA A 477 -5.39 11.19 -52.96
CA ALA A 477 -6.13 11.96 -53.96
C ALA A 477 -5.22 12.85 -54.83
N ALA A 478 -4.18 13.45 -54.25
CA ALA A 478 -3.18 14.24 -54.99
C ALA A 478 -2.31 13.38 -55.94
N VAL A 479 -2.01 12.13 -55.56
CA VAL A 479 -1.26 11.18 -56.39
C VAL A 479 -2.13 10.65 -57.54
N THR A 480 -3.39 10.33 -57.28
CA THR A 480 -4.34 9.88 -58.32
C THR A 480 -4.66 10.99 -59.32
N GLY A 481 -4.77 12.25 -58.85
CA GLY A 481 -4.96 13.40 -59.73
C GLY A 481 -3.78 13.68 -60.67
N LYS A 482 -2.54 13.38 -60.25
CA LYS A 482 -1.35 13.47 -61.11
C LYS A 482 -1.28 12.34 -62.13
N GLN A 483 -1.57 11.10 -61.74
CA GLN A 483 -1.56 9.96 -62.66
C GLN A 483 -2.66 10.03 -63.74
N SER A 484 -3.78 10.72 -63.47
CA SER A 484 -4.84 10.95 -64.46
C SER A 484 -4.46 11.95 -65.56
N MET A 485 -3.44 12.79 -65.35
CA MET A 485 -3.01 13.80 -66.33
C MET A 485 -1.92 13.29 -67.28
N ASP A 486 -1.12 12.31 -66.87
CA ASP A 486 -0.02 11.75 -67.69
C ASP A 486 -0.46 10.62 -68.65
N GLY A 487 -1.73 10.21 -68.62
CA GLY A 487 -2.27 9.12 -69.45
C GLY A 487 -2.92 9.54 -70.77
N ARG A 488 -2.87 10.83 -71.16
CA ARG A 488 -3.40 11.32 -72.45
C ARG A 488 -2.35 12.14 -73.19
N ALA A 489 -1.32 11.45 -73.68
CA ALA A 489 -0.49 11.93 -74.78
C ALA A 489 0.14 10.72 -75.50
N GLN A 490 -0.68 10.04 -76.32
CA GLN A 490 -0.25 9.41 -77.56
C GLN A 490 -1.24 9.78 -78.65
#